data_AF-A0A1F2Z3M6-F1
#
_entry.id   AF-A0A1F2Z3M6-F1
#
_cell.length_a   1.000
_cell.length_b   1.000
_cell.length_c   1.000
_cell.angle_alpha   90.00
_cell.angle_beta   90.00
_cell.angle_gamma   90.00
#
_symmetry.space_group_name_H-M   'P 1'
#
loop_
_entity.id
_entity.type
_entity.pdbx_description
1 polymer ?
#
loop_
_entity_poly.entity_id
_entity_poly.type
_entity_poly.pdbx_seq_one_letter_code
_entity_poly.pdbx_strand_id
1 'polypeptide(L)'
;MSGPNVRDQRLQSVLRLLDIDTGNIDGIRGSKTNAAIEKAAVKLGMAGQDPKDVQQALLDKLKQPLFLAAAAEKLKQIDHPTKNDVIAMQTILSAAGHDDRQMRVSSNSKLMNGELNDATQFALAHTRNGAPDYQAYIKIGIPEATAQAAVAENDKKFLTNNFQGAVAGISPANPSPTLEGARLATAKPAVVALIP
;
A
#
# COMPACT_ATOMS: atom_id res chain seq x y z
N MET A 1 -4.56 -29.13 10.48
CA MET A 1 -4.72 -27.92 9.64
C MET A 1 -4.04 -26.77 10.36
N SER A 2 -3.13 -26.06 9.70
CA SER A 2 -2.53 -24.87 10.30
C SER A 2 -3.60 -23.78 10.41
N GLY A 3 -3.72 -23.13 11.57
CA GLY A 3 -4.69 -22.06 11.76
C GLY A 3 -4.40 -20.82 10.90
N PRO A 4 -5.30 -19.81 10.93
CA PRO A 4 -5.11 -18.54 10.25
C PRO A 4 -3.73 -17.93 10.50
N ASN A 5 -3.03 -17.51 9.44
CA ASN A 5 -1.76 -16.83 9.58
C ASN A 5 -1.69 -15.55 8.74
N VAL A 6 -0.90 -14.60 9.24
CA VAL A 6 -0.77 -13.25 8.70
C VAL A 6 -0.18 -13.26 7.29
N ARG A 7 0.75 -14.17 7.04
CA ARG A 7 1.45 -14.26 5.76
C ARG A 7 0.49 -14.67 4.64
N ASP A 8 -0.34 -15.67 4.88
CA ASP A 8 -1.32 -16.17 3.92
C ASP A 8 -2.47 -15.17 3.75
N GLN A 9 -2.87 -14.46 4.81
CA GLN A 9 -3.88 -13.40 4.68
C GLN A 9 -3.35 -12.26 3.79
N ARG A 10 -2.09 -11.84 4.00
CA ARG A 10 -1.44 -10.85 3.13
C ARG A 10 -1.32 -11.33 1.69
N LEU A 11 -1.00 -12.60 1.49
CA LEU A 11 -0.91 -13.20 0.16
C LEU A 11 -2.27 -13.18 -0.55
N GLN A 12 -3.34 -13.59 0.14
CA GLN A 12 -4.72 -13.54 -0.34
C GLN A 12 -5.14 -12.09 -0.67
N SER A 13 -4.79 -11.11 0.17
CA SER A 13 -5.00 -9.68 -0.12
C SER A 13 -4.30 -9.22 -1.40
N VAL A 14 -3.03 -9.59 -1.61
CA VAL A 14 -2.33 -9.25 -2.86
C VAL A 14 -2.99 -9.90 -4.06
N LEU A 15 -3.39 -11.16 -3.97
CA LEU A 15 -4.09 -11.87 -5.04
C LEU A 15 -5.42 -11.19 -5.39
N ARG A 16 -6.20 -10.78 -4.37
CA ARG A 16 -7.43 -10.00 -4.54
C ARG A 16 -7.17 -8.67 -5.26
N LEU A 17 -6.12 -7.95 -4.88
CA LEU A 17 -5.73 -6.68 -5.51
C LEU A 17 -5.32 -6.85 -6.98
N LEU A 18 -4.78 -8.02 -7.32
CA LEU A 18 -4.46 -8.43 -8.69
C LEU A 18 -5.66 -9.00 -9.47
N ASP A 19 -6.88 -8.93 -8.93
CA ASP A 19 -8.10 -9.51 -9.49
C ASP A 19 -8.07 -11.03 -9.64
N ILE A 20 -7.38 -11.73 -8.72
CA ILE A 20 -7.32 -13.18 -8.66
C ILE A 20 -8.08 -13.65 -7.42
N ASP A 21 -9.18 -14.35 -7.64
CA ASP A 21 -10.03 -14.86 -6.56
C ASP A 21 -9.35 -15.98 -5.77
N THR A 22 -9.30 -15.81 -4.44
CA THR A 22 -8.84 -16.81 -3.47
C THR A 22 -9.98 -17.42 -2.67
N GLY A 23 -11.22 -16.97 -2.88
CA GLY A 23 -12.31 -17.13 -1.91
C GLY A 23 -12.18 -16.12 -0.78
N ASN A 24 -12.48 -16.55 0.45
CA ASN A 24 -12.36 -15.68 1.63
C ASN A 24 -10.90 -15.34 1.91
N ILE A 25 -10.65 -14.09 2.32
CA ILE A 25 -9.35 -13.69 2.85
C ILE A 25 -9.36 -13.95 4.36
N ASP A 26 -8.94 -15.15 4.75
CA ASP A 26 -9.03 -15.66 6.13
C ASP A 26 -7.68 -16.06 6.73
N GLY A 27 -6.60 -15.96 5.95
CA GLY A 27 -5.28 -16.44 6.35
C GLY A 27 -5.12 -17.95 6.37
N ILE A 28 -6.07 -18.70 5.79
CA ILE A 28 -6.02 -20.14 5.66
C ILE A 28 -5.69 -20.51 4.21
N ARG A 29 -4.54 -21.15 4.02
CA ARG A 29 -4.13 -21.62 2.70
C ARG A 29 -4.83 -22.92 2.32
N GLY A 30 -5.88 -22.80 1.51
CA GLY A 30 -6.59 -23.92 0.89
C GLY A 30 -6.28 -24.10 -0.60
N SER A 31 -7.03 -25.02 -1.23
CA SER A 31 -6.92 -25.32 -2.67
C SER A 31 -7.18 -24.11 -3.56
N LYS A 32 -8.17 -23.26 -3.21
CA LYS A 32 -8.45 -22.00 -3.94
C LYS A 32 -7.27 -21.03 -3.89
N THR A 33 -6.67 -20.84 -2.71
CA THR A 33 -5.47 -20.00 -2.56
C THR A 33 -4.29 -20.55 -3.37
N ASN A 34 -4.10 -21.88 -3.39
CA ASN A 34 -3.02 -22.49 -4.20
C ASN A 34 -3.24 -22.28 -5.71
N ALA A 35 -4.47 -22.53 -6.21
CA ALA A 35 -4.81 -22.28 -7.60
C ALA A 35 -4.66 -20.80 -7.99
N ALA A 36 -4.98 -19.88 -7.07
CA ALA A 36 -4.78 -18.45 -7.27
C ALA A 36 -3.28 -18.08 -7.38
N ILE A 37 -2.42 -18.71 -6.58
CA ILE A 37 -0.96 -18.51 -6.67
C ILE A 37 -0.42 -19.00 -8.00
N GLU A 38 -0.89 -20.14 -8.51
CA GLU A 38 -0.51 -20.64 -9.84
C GLU A 38 -0.94 -19.67 -10.95
N LYS A 39 -2.17 -19.16 -10.89
CA LYS A 39 -2.65 -18.11 -11.81
C LYS A 39 -1.79 -16.85 -11.73
N ALA A 40 -1.40 -16.46 -10.51
CA ALA A 40 -0.54 -15.31 -10.30
C ALA A 40 0.87 -15.54 -10.84
N ALA A 41 1.43 -16.75 -10.71
CA ALA A 41 2.71 -17.13 -11.29
C ALA A 41 2.71 -16.88 -12.80
N VAL A 42 1.65 -17.31 -13.50
CA VAL A 42 1.48 -17.05 -14.93
C VAL A 42 1.40 -15.54 -15.21
N LYS A 43 0.58 -14.80 -14.47
CA LYS A 43 0.42 -13.35 -14.63
C LYS A 43 1.71 -12.56 -14.39
N LEU A 44 2.61 -13.08 -13.55
CA LEU A 44 3.91 -12.48 -13.24
C LEU A 44 5.06 -12.99 -14.12
N GLY A 45 4.79 -13.89 -15.08
CA GLY A 45 5.83 -14.51 -15.91
C GLY A 45 6.75 -15.47 -15.14
N MET A 46 6.31 -15.96 -13.97
CA MET A 46 7.03 -16.87 -13.08
C MET A 46 6.50 -18.31 -13.16
N ALA A 47 5.85 -18.67 -14.28
CA ALA A 47 5.32 -20.02 -14.46
C ALA A 47 6.44 -21.07 -14.38
N GLY A 48 6.25 -22.11 -13.57
CA GLY A 48 7.24 -23.17 -13.35
C GLY A 48 8.35 -22.86 -12.33
N GLN A 49 8.36 -21.66 -11.72
CA GLN A 49 9.24 -21.37 -10.59
C GLN A 49 8.76 -22.03 -9.30
N ASP A 50 9.64 -22.11 -8.29
CA ASP A 50 9.28 -22.63 -6.96
C ASP A 50 8.10 -21.82 -6.40
N PRO A 51 7.02 -22.47 -5.94
CA PRO A 51 5.88 -21.78 -5.33
C PRO A 51 6.27 -20.80 -4.21
N LYS A 52 7.37 -21.04 -3.48
CA LYS A 52 7.87 -20.14 -2.44
C LYS A 52 8.37 -18.81 -3.02
N ASP A 53 9.03 -18.85 -4.17
CA ASP A 53 9.53 -17.66 -4.85
C ASP A 53 8.38 -16.82 -5.39
N VAL A 54 7.38 -17.46 -6.01
CA VAL A 54 6.15 -16.79 -6.45
C VAL A 54 5.44 -16.10 -5.28
N GLN A 55 5.31 -16.79 -4.14
CA GLN A 55 4.71 -16.20 -2.94
C GLN A 55 5.52 -15.02 -2.41
N GLN A 56 6.84 -15.12 -2.43
CA GLN A 56 7.71 -14.04 -1.97
C GLN A 56 7.57 -12.82 -2.88
N ALA A 57 7.59 -13.02 -4.20
CA ALA A 57 7.37 -11.96 -5.18
C ALA A 57 5.99 -11.28 -5.02
N LEU A 58 4.95 -12.06 -4.70
CA LEU A 58 3.63 -11.51 -4.37
C LEU A 58 3.68 -10.66 -3.10
N LEU A 59 4.29 -11.15 -2.02
CA LEU A 59 4.42 -10.39 -0.77
C LEU A 59 5.31 -9.14 -0.94
N ASP A 60 6.30 -9.19 -1.82
CA ASP A 60 7.17 -8.05 -2.13
C ASP A 60 6.42 -6.92 -2.83
N LYS A 61 5.28 -7.19 -3.48
CA LYS A 61 4.39 -6.12 -3.98
C LYS A 61 3.92 -5.19 -2.88
N LEU A 62 3.69 -5.69 -1.66
CA LEU A 62 3.31 -4.84 -0.51
C LEU A 62 4.45 -3.91 -0.05
N LYS A 63 5.67 -4.10 -0.52
CA LYS A 63 6.80 -3.20 -0.27
C LYS A 63 6.97 -2.14 -1.36
N GLN A 64 6.25 -2.26 -2.47
CA GLN A 64 6.36 -1.39 -3.63
C GLN A 64 5.36 -0.22 -3.51
N PRO A 65 5.84 1.03 -3.36
CA PRO A 65 4.94 2.19 -3.22
C PRO A 65 3.98 2.36 -4.40
N LEU A 66 4.43 2.08 -5.63
CA LEU A 66 3.59 2.13 -6.83
C LEU A 66 2.44 1.12 -6.78
N PHE A 67 2.70 -0.09 -6.30
CA PHE A 67 1.66 -1.11 -6.13
C PHE A 67 0.66 -0.68 -5.07
N LEU A 68 1.12 -0.18 -3.92
CA LEU A 68 0.25 0.31 -2.86
C LEU A 68 -0.59 1.51 -3.31
N ALA A 69 -0.02 2.42 -4.11
CA ALA A 69 -0.73 3.57 -4.67
C ALA A 69 -1.85 3.13 -5.61
N ALA A 70 -1.54 2.25 -6.58
CA ALA A 70 -2.54 1.72 -7.50
C ALA A 70 -3.64 0.92 -6.77
N ALA A 71 -3.25 0.14 -5.75
CA ALA A 71 -4.19 -0.59 -4.92
C ALA A 71 -5.11 0.34 -4.12
N ALA A 72 -4.57 1.40 -3.52
CA ALA A 72 -5.35 2.38 -2.77
C ALA A 72 -6.38 3.08 -3.69
N GLU A 73 -5.96 3.55 -4.87
CA GLU A 73 -6.86 4.19 -5.83
C GLU A 73 -7.97 3.25 -6.29
N LYS A 74 -7.65 1.99 -6.58
CA LYS A 74 -8.64 0.98 -6.93
C LYS A 74 -9.64 0.74 -5.80
N LEU A 75 -9.17 0.65 -4.55
CA LEU A 75 -10.01 0.39 -3.39
C LEU A 75 -10.90 1.59 -3.02
N LYS A 76 -10.43 2.83 -3.22
CA LYS A 76 -11.22 4.07 -3.03
C LYS A 76 -12.45 4.14 -3.95
N GLN A 77 -12.40 3.49 -5.11
CA GLN A 77 -13.49 3.51 -6.09
C GLN A 77 -14.63 2.52 -5.75
N ILE A 78 -14.48 1.70 -4.72
CA ILE A 78 -15.48 0.71 -4.33
C ILE A 78 -16.51 1.34 -3.39
N ASP A 79 -17.73 1.54 -3.90
CA ASP A 79 -18.85 2.15 -3.15
C ASP A 79 -19.35 1.23 -2.01
N HIS A 80 -19.37 -0.07 -2.24
CA HIS A 80 -19.82 -1.08 -1.28
C HIS A 80 -18.77 -2.17 -1.08
N PRO A 81 -17.74 -1.94 -0.24
CA PRO A 81 -16.65 -2.87 -0.08
C PRO A 81 -17.11 -4.16 0.62
N THR A 82 -16.74 -5.30 0.05
CA THR A 82 -16.90 -6.60 0.70
C THR A 82 -15.89 -6.74 1.85
N LYS A 83 -16.11 -7.71 2.73
CA LYS A 83 -15.13 -8.03 3.80
C LYS A 83 -13.71 -8.25 3.23
N ASN A 84 -13.60 -8.90 2.08
CA ASN A 84 -12.30 -9.10 1.42
C ASN A 84 -11.67 -7.79 0.96
N ASP A 85 -12.47 -6.84 0.48
CA ASP A 85 -11.98 -5.52 0.07
C ASP A 85 -11.48 -4.74 1.27
N VAL A 86 -12.21 -4.79 2.39
CA VAL A 86 -11.79 -4.17 3.65
C VAL A 86 -10.49 -4.79 4.17
N ILE A 87 -10.35 -6.12 4.13
CA ILE A 87 -9.09 -6.77 4.51
C ILE A 87 -7.94 -6.33 3.60
N ALA A 88 -8.20 -6.18 2.29
CA ALA A 88 -7.19 -5.67 1.36
C ALA A 88 -6.82 -4.21 1.68
N MET A 89 -7.79 -3.34 1.99
CA MET A 89 -7.56 -1.96 2.46
C MET A 89 -6.68 -1.93 3.70
N GLN A 90 -7.08 -2.64 4.75
CA GLN A 90 -6.33 -2.72 6.00
C GLN A 90 -4.92 -3.31 5.78
N THR A 91 -4.77 -4.27 4.87
CA THR A 91 -3.48 -4.86 4.50
C THR A 91 -2.54 -3.83 3.87
N ILE A 92 -3.01 -3.03 2.90
CA ILE A 92 -2.15 -2.03 2.24
C ILE A 92 -1.80 -0.87 3.17
N LEU A 93 -2.73 -0.45 4.03
CA LEU A 93 -2.49 0.60 5.02
C LEU A 93 -1.45 0.13 6.05
N SER A 94 -1.60 -1.09 6.56
CA SER A 94 -0.61 -1.70 7.45
C SER A 94 0.75 -1.87 6.78
N ALA A 95 0.78 -2.28 5.51
CA ALA A 95 2.03 -2.40 4.74
C ALA A 95 2.72 -1.04 4.52
N ALA A 96 1.94 0.03 4.36
CA ALA A 96 2.42 1.40 4.28
C ALA A 96 2.83 2.01 5.63
N GLY A 97 2.76 1.25 6.73
CA GLY A 97 3.18 1.68 8.05
C GLY A 97 2.10 2.39 8.87
N HIS A 98 0.83 2.37 8.44
CA HIS A 98 -0.29 2.81 9.26
C HIS A 98 -0.74 1.67 10.17
N ASP A 99 -0.26 1.71 11.41
CA ASP A 99 -0.51 0.67 12.40
C ASP A 99 -1.69 1.00 13.33
N ASP A 100 -2.91 0.82 12.83
CA ASP A 100 -4.11 0.92 13.64
C ASP A 100 -4.49 -0.43 14.25
N ARG A 101 -4.67 -0.46 15.58
CA ARG A 101 -5.09 -1.66 16.31
C ARG A 101 -6.53 -2.07 16.01
N GLN A 102 -7.38 -1.12 15.62
CA GLN A 102 -8.79 -1.38 15.30
C GLN A 102 -8.96 -2.11 13.96
N MET A 103 -7.92 -2.17 13.12
CA MET A 103 -7.91 -2.97 11.89
C MET A 103 -7.68 -4.46 12.15
N ARG A 104 -7.28 -4.84 13.36
CA ARG A 104 -6.81 -6.19 13.68
C ARG A 104 -7.91 -7.03 14.34
N VAL A 105 -7.86 -8.35 14.15
CA VAL A 105 -8.76 -9.31 14.83
C VAL A 105 -8.60 -9.26 16.35
N SER A 106 -7.39 -8.93 16.83
CA SER A 106 -7.13 -8.66 18.24
C SER A 106 -5.90 -7.76 18.40
N SER A 107 -5.75 -7.11 19.55
CA SER A 107 -4.64 -6.19 19.83
C SER A 107 -3.24 -6.81 19.62
N ASN A 108 -3.12 -8.12 19.82
CA ASN A 108 -1.87 -8.86 19.68
C ASN A 108 -1.72 -9.57 18.32
N SER A 109 -2.78 -9.61 17.51
CA SER A 109 -2.75 -10.24 16.18
C SER A 109 -2.35 -9.22 15.11
N LYS A 110 -1.65 -9.67 14.07
CA LYS A 110 -1.45 -8.88 12.84
C LYS A 110 -2.43 -9.29 11.72
N LEU A 111 -3.39 -10.16 12.03
CA LEU A 111 -4.49 -10.48 11.12
C LEU A 111 -5.47 -9.34 11.10
N MET A 112 -5.88 -8.95 9.90
CA MET A 112 -6.88 -7.93 9.64
C MET A 112 -8.28 -8.49 9.85
N ASN A 113 -9.17 -7.71 10.45
CA ASN A 113 -10.53 -8.16 10.80
C ASN A 113 -11.52 -8.07 9.63
N GLY A 114 -11.26 -7.19 8.66
CA GLY A 114 -12.18 -6.92 7.56
C GLY A 114 -13.41 -6.12 7.95
N GLU A 115 -13.39 -5.46 9.10
CA GLU A 115 -14.45 -4.56 9.56
C GLU A 115 -14.15 -3.15 9.08
N LEU A 116 -15.09 -2.58 8.32
CA LEU A 116 -14.94 -1.24 7.80
C LEU A 116 -15.21 -0.24 8.92
N ASN A 117 -14.14 0.25 9.54
CA ASN A 117 -14.21 1.28 10.57
C ASN A 117 -13.82 2.67 10.01
N ASP A 118 -14.19 3.71 10.75
CA ASP A 118 -13.93 5.10 10.36
C ASP A 118 -12.45 5.41 10.18
N ALA A 119 -11.57 4.73 10.92
CA ALA A 119 -10.12 4.89 10.80
C ALA A 119 -9.59 4.32 9.47
N THR A 120 -10.08 3.15 9.04
CA THR A 120 -9.74 2.50 7.77
C THR A 120 -10.20 3.33 6.59
N GLN A 121 -11.46 3.79 6.62
CA GLN A 121 -11.99 4.66 5.57
C GLN A 121 -11.21 5.97 5.48
N PHE A 122 -10.97 6.59 6.63
CA PHE A 122 -10.25 7.87 6.69
C PHE A 122 -8.81 7.71 6.22
N ALA A 123 -8.07 6.70 6.70
CA ALA A 123 -6.70 6.47 6.29
C ALA A 123 -6.59 6.14 4.80
N LEU A 124 -7.55 5.38 4.25
CA LEU A 124 -7.60 5.12 2.82
C LEU A 124 -7.85 6.41 2.02
N ALA A 125 -8.82 7.23 2.41
CA ALA A 125 -9.10 8.52 1.76
C ALA A 125 -7.88 9.46 1.82
N HIS A 126 -7.19 9.45 2.96
CA HIS A 126 -5.97 10.18 3.24
C HIS A 126 -4.71 9.39 2.88
N THR A 127 -4.73 8.64 1.78
CA THR A 127 -3.55 7.96 1.23
C THR A 127 -3.05 8.70 -0.01
N ARG A 128 -1.75 9.05 0.00
CA ARG A 128 -1.02 9.66 -1.11
C ARG A 128 0.22 8.83 -1.43
N ASN A 129 0.53 8.63 -2.71
CA ASN A 129 1.72 7.89 -3.14
C ASN A 129 1.81 6.47 -2.55
N GLY A 130 0.67 5.85 -2.26
CA GLY A 130 0.58 4.49 -1.68
C GLY A 130 0.83 4.43 -0.18
N ALA A 131 0.90 5.56 0.52
CA ALA A 131 0.98 5.59 1.97
C ALA A 131 0.06 6.64 2.59
N PRO A 132 -0.38 6.43 3.85
CA PRO A 132 -1.20 7.41 4.54
C PRO A 132 -0.46 8.74 4.74
N ASP A 133 -1.19 9.83 4.61
CA ASP A 133 -0.71 11.18 4.80
C ASP A 133 -0.66 11.55 6.29
N TYR A 134 -0.21 12.78 6.55
CA TYR A 134 -0.12 13.31 7.90
C TYR A 134 -1.43 13.24 8.69
N GLN A 135 -2.57 13.57 8.07
CA GLN A 135 -3.88 13.59 8.73
C GLN A 135 -4.29 12.19 9.18
N ALA A 136 -4.02 11.16 8.36
CA ALA A 136 -4.29 9.77 8.72
C ALA A 136 -3.50 9.33 9.96
N TYR A 137 -2.23 9.72 10.08
CA TYR A 137 -1.41 9.40 11.25
C TYR A 137 -1.88 10.13 12.52
N ILE A 138 -2.22 11.41 12.43
CA ILE A 138 -2.75 12.17 13.57
C ILE A 138 -4.05 11.57 14.08
N LYS A 139 -4.94 11.10 13.18
CA LYS A 139 -6.23 10.51 13.57
C LYS A 139 -6.10 9.29 14.49
N ILE A 140 -5.05 8.49 14.31
CA ILE A 140 -4.77 7.31 15.15
C ILE A 140 -3.86 7.63 16.35
N GLY A 141 -3.61 8.91 16.63
CA GLY A 141 -2.86 9.38 17.79
C GLY A 141 -1.34 9.31 17.66
N ILE A 142 -0.80 9.23 16.43
CA ILE A 142 0.65 9.30 16.23
C ILE A 142 1.13 10.75 16.47
N PRO A 143 2.20 10.97 17.25
CA PRO A 143 2.75 12.30 17.47
C PRO A 143 3.14 12.99 16.16
N GLU A 144 2.93 14.31 16.09
CA GLU A 144 3.18 15.11 14.87
C GLU A 144 4.57 14.92 14.28
N ALA A 145 5.62 14.96 15.11
CA ALA A 145 6.99 14.75 14.65
C ALA A 145 7.21 13.36 14.02
N THR A 146 6.57 12.32 14.58
CA THR A 146 6.63 10.95 14.04
C THR A 146 5.83 10.83 12.75
N ALA A 147 4.66 11.46 12.67
CA ALA A 147 3.84 11.49 11.47
C ALA A 147 4.55 12.19 10.31
N GLN A 148 5.17 13.35 10.56
CA GLN A 148 5.95 14.08 9.54
C GLN A 148 7.15 13.26 9.04
N ALA A 149 7.87 12.60 9.94
CA ALA A 149 8.98 11.72 9.56
C ALA A 149 8.51 10.54 8.69
N ALA A 150 7.39 9.91 9.04
CA ALA A 150 6.81 8.81 8.27
C ALA A 150 6.40 9.26 6.85
N VAL A 151 5.73 10.41 6.73
CA VAL A 151 5.36 10.98 5.42
C VAL A 151 6.60 11.28 4.58
N ALA A 152 7.62 11.92 5.14
CA ALA A 152 8.86 12.22 4.43
C ALA A 152 9.60 10.95 3.96
N GLU A 153 9.62 9.90 4.79
CA GLU A 153 10.20 8.60 4.42
C GLU A 153 9.41 7.94 3.28
N ASN A 154 8.08 7.99 3.34
CA ASN A 154 7.20 7.42 2.32
C ASN A 154 7.35 8.15 0.98
N ASP A 155 7.40 9.48 0.98
CA ASP A 155 7.66 10.27 -0.23
C ASP A 155 9.04 9.96 -0.82
N LYS A 156 10.07 9.84 0.03
CA LYS A 156 11.41 9.42 -0.42
C LYS A 156 11.38 8.03 -1.06
N LYS A 157 10.69 7.06 -0.45
CA LYS A 157 10.54 5.69 -1.01
C LYS A 157 9.82 5.72 -2.33
N PHE A 158 8.75 6.50 -2.46
CA PHE A 158 8.00 6.63 -3.70
C PHE A 158 8.89 7.21 -4.81
N LEU A 159 9.57 8.32 -4.56
CA LEU A 159 10.46 8.96 -5.54
C LEU A 159 11.60 8.02 -5.94
N THR A 160 12.31 7.43 -4.98
CA THR A 160 13.47 6.56 -5.27
C THR A 160 13.09 5.34 -6.11
N ASN A 161 11.96 4.71 -5.82
CA ASN A 161 11.47 3.55 -6.58
C ASN A 161 10.87 3.95 -7.94
N ASN A 162 10.28 5.15 -8.06
CA ASN A 162 9.72 5.64 -9.31
C ASN A 162 10.81 6.05 -10.31
N PHE A 163 11.93 6.61 -9.84
CA PHE A 163 13.10 6.87 -10.70
C PHE A 163 13.77 5.58 -11.17
N GLN A 164 13.79 4.51 -10.35
CA GLN A 164 14.29 3.20 -10.78
C GLN A 164 13.35 2.49 -11.79
N GLY A 165 12.04 2.74 -11.73
CA GLY A 165 11.06 2.26 -12.71
C GLY A 165 11.13 2.97 -14.07
N ALA A 166 11.45 4.27 -14.07
CA ALA A 166 11.61 5.07 -15.29
C ALA A 166 12.83 4.66 -16.13
N VAL A 167 13.92 4.17 -15.50
CA VAL A 167 15.07 3.57 -16.22
C VAL A 167 14.80 2.14 -16.72
N ALA A 168 13.77 1.46 -16.19
CA ALA A 168 13.40 0.10 -16.56
C ALA A 168 12.27 0.03 -17.62
N GLY A 169 11.89 1.14 -18.24
CA GLY A 169 10.97 1.16 -19.39
C GLY A 169 9.48 0.94 -19.05
N ILE A 170 9.08 0.97 -17.79
CA ILE A 170 7.67 0.95 -17.42
C ILE A 170 7.18 2.39 -17.39
N SER A 171 6.67 2.86 -18.53
CA SER A 171 6.01 4.16 -18.62
C SER A 171 4.74 4.16 -17.76
N PRO A 172 4.62 4.96 -16.69
CA PRO A 172 3.32 5.20 -16.09
C PRO A 172 2.53 6.08 -17.06
N ALA A 173 1.36 5.61 -17.46
CA ALA A 173 0.35 6.48 -18.06
C ALA A 173 0.11 7.65 -17.08
N ASN A 174 0.62 8.83 -17.47
CA ASN A 174 0.44 10.16 -16.89
C ASN A 174 0.03 10.26 -15.40
N PRO A 175 0.97 10.53 -14.50
CA PRO A 175 0.70 11.39 -13.36
C PRO A 175 0.96 12.85 -13.77
N SER A 176 -0.10 13.66 -13.88
CA SER A 176 0.06 15.11 -13.92
C SER A 176 0.78 15.57 -12.64
N PRO A 177 1.94 16.21 -12.72
CA PRO A 177 2.65 16.66 -11.53
C PRO A 177 2.16 18.08 -11.20
N THR A 178 1.20 18.22 -10.28
CA THR A 178 1.05 19.51 -9.59
C THR A 178 2.15 19.64 -8.55
N LEU A 179 3.30 20.09 -9.02
CA LEU A 179 4.47 20.53 -8.24
C LEU A 179 4.12 21.79 -7.46
N GLU A 180 3.33 21.67 -6.39
CA GLU A 180 3.04 22.81 -5.51
C GLU A 180 3.63 22.64 -4.09
N GLY A 181 4.26 21.49 -3.80
CA GLY A 181 4.87 21.22 -2.49
C GLY A 181 6.37 21.48 -2.37
N ALA A 182 7.07 21.85 -3.45
CA ALA A 182 8.55 21.89 -3.47
C ALA A 182 9.17 23.30 -3.53
N ARG A 183 8.38 24.37 -3.33
CA ARG A 183 8.91 25.76 -3.27
C ARG A 183 8.81 26.35 -1.87
N LEU A 184 9.47 25.73 -0.90
CA LEU A 184 9.70 26.35 0.41
C LEU A 184 11.02 25.87 1.03
N ALA A 185 12.08 25.87 0.23
CA ALA A 185 13.44 25.91 0.75
C ALA A 185 14.35 26.50 -0.32
N THR A 186 15.18 27.47 0.07
CA THR A 186 16.25 28.11 -0.71
C THR A 186 15.85 29.31 -1.60
N ALA A 187 15.65 30.47 -0.98
CA ALA A 187 16.01 31.74 -1.61
C ALA A 187 16.69 32.64 -0.57
N LYS A 188 18.01 32.67 -0.64
CA LYS A 188 18.91 33.61 0.05
C LYS A 188 18.73 35.00 -0.61
N PRO A 189 18.75 36.12 0.13
CA PRO A 189 18.46 37.42 -0.48
C PRO A 189 19.70 37.92 -1.23
N ALA A 190 19.56 38.20 -2.52
CA ALA A 190 20.59 38.87 -3.33
C ALA A 190 20.07 40.23 -3.79
N VAL A 191 20.52 41.26 -3.08
CA VAL A 191 20.94 42.60 -3.52
C VAL A 191 20.23 43.18 -4.75
N VAL A 192 19.34 44.14 -4.50
CA VAL A 192 18.83 45.09 -5.50
C VAL A 192 19.91 46.14 -5.75
N ALA A 193 20.49 46.13 -6.95
CA ALA A 193 21.20 47.28 -7.50
C ALA A 193 20.23 48.05 -8.41
N LEU A 194 19.64 49.11 -7.85
CA LEU A 194 19.16 50.29 -8.58
C LEU A 194 20.38 50.95 -9.24
N ILE A 195 20.33 51.33 -10.52
CA ILE A 195 20.69 52.68 -11.02
C ILE A 195 20.05 52.88 -12.43
N PRO A 196 19.94 54.11 -12.97
CA PRO A 196 18.71 54.87 -13.23
C PRO A 196 18.21 54.85 -14.68
#